data_AF-A0A0B3RG89-F1
#
_entry.id   AF-A0A0B3RG89-F1
#
_cell.length_a   1.000
_cell.length_b   1.000
_cell.length_c   1.000
_cell.angle_alpha   90.00
_cell.angle_beta   90.00
_cell.angle_gamma   90.00
#
_symmetry.space_group_name_H-M   'P 1'
#
loop_
_entity.id
_entity.type
_entity.pdbx_description
1 polymer ?
#
loop_
_entity_poly.entity_id
_entity_poly.type
_entity_poly.pdbx_seq_one_letter_code
_entity_poly.pdbx_strand_id
1 'polypeptide(L)'
;MILIGLDGVTEVEVYASWVGSMVDTYVRSTDRALFDVDMRQFGLLYPDGEGGLKPGRGVNITHLGPIYGMSPDEETPAPLVDDRHHANIRLTGYALERLDDLYERPLWETVLLTAMLSGSTDTQINSSEHGVRLSDTVLIDPASFTPRRVWA
;
A
#
# COMPACT_ATOMS: atom_id res chain seq x y z
N MET A 1 -10.53 2.52 6.98
CA MET A 1 -10.11 3.77 6.31
C MET A 1 -9.72 4.80 7.36
N ILE A 2 -8.90 5.78 6.98
CA ILE A 2 -8.44 6.90 7.84
C ILE A 2 -8.91 8.20 7.20
N LEU A 3 -9.35 9.16 8.01
CA LEU A 3 -9.61 10.53 7.58
C LEU A 3 -8.38 11.38 7.90
N ILE A 4 -7.86 12.07 6.89
CA ILE A 4 -6.72 12.97 7.03
C ILE A 4 -7.17 14.40 6.74
N GLY A 5 -6.92 15.33 7.67
CA GLY A 5 -7.19 16.74 7.48
C GLY A 5 -6.26 17.39 6.45
N LEU A 6 -6.81 18.25 5.59
CA LEU A 6 -6.07 19.06 4.63
C LEU A 6 -5.78 20.48 5.13
N ASP A 7 -6.79 21.14 5.70
CA ASP A 7 -6.77 22.57 6.05
C ASP A 7 -7.54 22.88 7.35
N GLY A 8 -7.80 21.86 8.16
CA GLY A 8 -8.52 21.97 9.44
C GLY A 8 -10.06 21.99 9.31
N VAL A 9 -10.60 21.98 8.10
CA VAL A 9 -12.05 21.86 7.84
C VAL A 9 -12.39 20.78 6.82
N THR A 10 -11.48 20.50 5.89
CA THR A 10 -11.61 19.46 4.87
C THR A 10 -10.88 18.20 5.30
N GLU A 11 -11.56 17.07 5.24
CA GLU A 11 -10.98 15.74 5.48
C GLU A 11 -11.04 14.91 4.20
N VAL A 12 -9.97 14.17 3.94
CA VAL A 12 -9.89 13.21 2.83
C VAL A 12 -9.80 11.81 3.41
N GLU A 13 -10.68 10.94 2.91
CA GLU A 13 -10.60 9.52 3.22
C GLU A 13 -9.49 8.87 2.41
N VAL A 14 -8.58 8.18 3.11
CA VAL A 14 -7.45 7.47 2.50
C VAL A 14 -7.54 5.96 2.70
N TYR A 15 -7.00 5.23 1.73
CA TYR A 15 -6.95 3.76 1.69
C TYR A 15 -5.84 3.19 2.60
N ALA A 16 -5.99 3.47 3.88
CA ALA A 16 -5.20 2.91 4.97
C ALA A 16 -6.10 2.69 6.19
N SER A 17 -5.63 2.00 7.22
CA SER A 17 -6.41 1.76 8.43
C SER A 17 -5.53 1.69 9.66
N TRP A 18 -6.02 2.26 10.76
CA TRP A 18 -5.41 2.10 12.07
C TRP A 18 -5.60 0.66 12.58
N VAL A 19 -4.52 0.07 13.09
CA VAL A 19 -4.49 -1.21 13.80
C VAL A 19 -3.68 -1.03 15.08
N GLY A 20 -4.38 -0.76 16.19
CA GLY A 20 -3.71 -0.28 17.40
C GLY A 20 -3.02 1.07 17.11
N SER A 21 -1.73 1.16 17.41
CA SER A 21 -0.90 2.35 17.14
C SER A 21 -0.13 2.27 15.81
N MET A 22 -0.65 1.51 14.84
CA MET A 22 0.03 1.22 13.57
C MET A 22 -0.89 1.58 12.40
N VAL A 23 -0.29 1.97 11.28
CA VAL A 23 -1.03 2.24 10.02
C VAL A 23 -0.75 1.12 9.04
N ASP A 24 -1.81 0.45 8.58
CA ASP A 24 -1.74 -0.59 7.57
C ASP A 24 -2.35 -0.11 6.24
N THR A 25 -1.70 -0.44 5.13
CA THR A 25 -2.25 -0.27 3.77
C THR A 25 -1.95 -1.48 2.88
N TYR A 26 -2.76 -1.62 1.85
CA TYR A 26 -2.67 -2.66 0.83
C TYR A 26 -2.29 -2.01 -0.47
N VAL A 27 -1.29 -2.59 -1.14
CA VAL A 27 -0.89 -2.12 -2.45
C VAL A 27 -0.72 -3.25 -3.42
N ARG A 28 -0.84 -2.91 -4.70
CA ARG A 28 -0.36 -3.73 -5.80
C ARG A 28 0.38 -2.88 -6.81
N SER A 29 1.32 -3.50 -7.50
CA SER A 29 2.05 -2.90 -8.61
C SER A 29 2.16 -3.92 -9.74
N THR A 30 2.34 -3.44 -10.97
CA THR A 30 2.47 -4.30 -12.16
C THR A 30 3.44 -5.47 -11.94
N ASP A 31 4.60 -5.19 -11.35
CA ASP A 31 5.57 -6.19 -10.93
C ASP A 31 6.36 -5.72 -9.70
N ARG A 32 7.28 -6.59 -9.25
CA ARG A 32 8.13 -6.32 -8.09
C ARG A 32 9.11 -5.16 -8.32
N ALA A 33 9.64 -4.99 -9.53
CA ALA A 33 10.63 -3.97 -9.81
C ALA A 33 9.99 -2.56 -9.75
N LEU A 34 8.80 -2.41 -10.33
CA LEU A 34 8.04 -1.16 -10.27
C LEU A 34 7.55 -0.84 -8.85
N PHE A 35 7.14 -1.86 -8.09
CA PHE A 35 6.89 -1.69 -6.66
C PHE A 35 8.11 -1.12 -5.92
N ASP A 36 9.29 -1.69 -6.15
CA ASP A 36 10.51 -1.27 -5.46
C ASP A 36 10.93 0.16 -5.84
N VAL A 37 10.72 0.56 -7.11
CA VAL A 37 10.93 1.94 -7.59
C VAL A 37 9.99 2.91 -6.87
N ASP A 38 8.69 2.63 -6.85
CA ASP A 38 7.69 3.49 -6.23
C ASP A 38 7.88 3.58 -4.71
N MET A 39 8.13 2.45 -4.03
CA MET A 39 8.38 2.46 -2.59
C MET A 39 9.64 3.25 -2.23
N ARG A 40 10.65 3.29 -3.10
CA ARG A 40 11.80 4.16 -2.92
C ARG A 40 11.43 5.63 -3.13
N GLN A 41 10.64 5.94 -4.16
CA GLN A 41 10.17 7.30 -4.43
C GLN A 41 9.31 7.84 -3.26
N PHE A 42 8.49 7.00 -2.66
CA PHE A 42 7.67 7.34 -1.48
C PHE A 42 8.47 7.29 -0.16
N GLY A 43 9.78 7.04 -0.23
CA GLY A 43 10.66 7.02 0.93
C GLY A 43 10.37 5.87 1.91
N LEU A 44 9.83 4.76 1.46
CA LEU A 44 9.55 3.56 2.26
C LEU A 44 10.68 2.52 2.15
N LEU A 45 11.34 2.44 1.00
CA LEU A 45 12.54 1.62 0.76
C LEU A 45 13.79 2.48 0.59
N TYR A 46 14.93 1.96 1.07
CA TYR A 46 16.24 2.61 1.00
C TYR A 46 17.31 1.62 0.54
N PRO A 47 18.38 2.08 -0.14
CA PRO A 47 19.54 1.25 -0.44
C PRO A 47 20.12 0.62 0.83
N ASP A 48 20.42 -0.67 0.78
CA ASP A 48 21.05 -1.37 1.90
C ASP A 48 22.58 -1.20 1.97
N GLY A 49 23.20 -0.77 0.87
CA GLY A 49 24.65 -0.62 0.69
C GLY A 49 25.30 -1.75 -0.09
N GLU A 50 24.59 -2.84 -0.35
CA GLU A 50 25.04 -4.05 -1.06
C GLU A 50 24.38 -4.21 -2.45
N GLY A 51 23.63 -3.18 -2.88
CA GLY A 51 22.91 -3.18 -4.15
C GLY A 51 21.45 -3.62 -4.03
N GLY A 52 20.99 -3.96 -2.83
CA GLY A 52 19.59 -4.25 -2.54
C GLY A 52 18.84 -3.06 -1.93
N LEU A 53 17.57 -3.31 -1.59
CA LEU A 53 16.69 -2.37 -0.93
C LEU A 53 16.18 -2.96 0.38
N LYS A 54 16.08 -2.13 1.41
CA LYS A 54 15.51 -2.47 2.71
C LYS A 54 14.45 -1.48 3.15
N PRO A 55 13.42 -1.92 3.89
CA PRO A 55 12.47 -1.00 4.52
C PRO A 55 13.16 0.02 5.44
N GLY A 56 12.64 1.24 5.43
CA GLY A 56 13.02 2.27 6.38
C GLY A 56 12.67 1.91 7.82
N ARG A 57 13.22 2.64 8.79
CA ARG A 57 12.91 2.41 10.21
C ARG A 57 11.41 2.59 10.45
N GLY A 58 10.78 1.56 11.02
CA GLY A 58 9.33 1.57 11.29
C GLY A 58 8.45 1.19 10.10
N VAL A 59 9.04 0.85 8.94
CA VAL A 59 8.32 0.33 7.77
C VAL A 59 8.44 -1.19 7.75
N ASN A 60 7.31 -1.90 7.64
CA ASN A 60 7.25 -3.34 7.46
C ASN A 60 6.50 -3.63 6.18
N ILE A 61 7.11 -4.44 5.30
CA ILE A 61 6.51 -4.82 4.02
C ILE A 61 6.41 -6.34 3.97
N THR A 62 5.20 -6.85 3.83
CA THR A 62 4.97 -8.27 3.55
C THR A 62 4.57 -8.41 2.10
N HIS A 63 5.47 -8.97 1.31
CA HIS A 63 5.23 -9.30 -0.09
C HIS A 63 4.31 -10.52 -0.17
N LEU A 64 3.24 -10.39 -0.94
CA LEU A 64 2.28 -11.46 -1.23
C LEU A 64 2.54 -12.04 -2.61
N GLY A 65 2.99 -11.22 -3.57
CA GLY A 65 3.13 -11.61 -4.97
C GLY A 65 1.75 -11.71 -5.65
N PRO A 66 1.60 -12.60 -6.64
CA PRO A 66 0.31 -12.86 -7.29
C PRO A 66 -0.74 -13.40 -6.33
N ILE A 67 -2.01 -13.09 -6.58
CA ILE A 67 -3.14 -13.56 -5.79
C ILE A 67 -3.82 -14.72 -6.51
N TYR A 68 -3.97 -15.82 -5.77
CA TYR A 68 -4.66 -17.02 -6.22
C TYR A 68 -6.01 -17.14 -5.51
N GLY A 69 -6.98 -17.73 -6.20
CA GLY A 69 -8.30 -18.03 -5.64
C GLY A 69 -8.25 -19.20 -4.65
N MET A 70 -9.42 -19.67 -4.24
CA MET A 70 -9.49 -20.96 -3.55
C MET A 70 -9.32 -22.08 -4.57
N SER A 71 -8.53 -23.08 -4.20
CA SER A 71 -8.51 -24.32 -4.96
C SER A 71 -9.86 -25.03 -4.83
N PRO A 72 -10.42 -25.58 -5.92
CA PRO A 72 -11.64 -26.40 -5.82
C PRO A 72 -11.41 -27.70 -5.05
N ASP A 73 -10.18 -28.24 -5.04
CA ASP A 73 -9.78 -29.46 -4.32
C ASP A 73 -8.25 -29.50 -4.08
N GLU A 74 -7.75 -30.54 -3.39
CA GLU A 74 -6.32 -30.68 -3.08
C GLU A 74 -5.42 -30.98 -4.30
N GLU A 75 -5.99 -31.45 -5.41
CA GLU A 75 -5.24 -31.89 -6.61
C GLU A 75 -5.20 -30.83 -7.71
N THR A 76 -6.17 -29.91 -7.71
CA THR A 76 -6.27 -28.81 -8.65
C THR A 76 -5.47 -27.62 -8.11
N PRO A 77 -4.64 -26.92 -8.91
CA PRO A 77 -4.06 -25.67 -8.48
C PRO A 77 -5.12 -24.57 -8.36
N ALA A 78 -5.00 -23.72 -7.34
CA ALA A 78 -5.83 -22.52 -7.24
C ALA A 78 -5.69 -21.66 -8.51
N PRO A 79 -6.80 -21.17 -9.10
CA PRO A 79 -6.72 -20.33 -10.29
C PRO A 79 -6.06 -19.00 -9.95
N LEU A 80 -5.25 -18.48 -10.88
CA LEU A 80 -4.69 -17.14 -10.77
C LEU A 80 -5.81 -16.10 -10.90
N VAL A 81 -5.91 -15.19 -9.93
CA VAL A 81 -6.92 -14.12 -9.90
C VAL A 81 -6.31 -12.79 -10.32
N ASP A 82 -5.12 -12.47 -9.81
CA ASP A 82 -4.37 -11.27 -10.17
C ASP A 82 -2.88 -11.62 -10.23
N ASP A 83 -2.25 -11.39 -11.38
CA ASP A 83 -0.84 -11.71 -11.64
C ASP A 83 0.13 -10.65 -11.11
N ARG A 84 -0.39 -9.48 -10.71
CA ARG A 84 0.39 -8.35 -10.22
C ARG A 84 0.99 -8.61 -8.85
N HIS A 85 2.04 -7.86 -8.55
CA HIS A 85 2.74 -7.94 -7.27
C HIS A 85 1.97 -7.23 -6.16
N HIS A 86 1.39 -8.00 -5.24
CA HIS A 86 0.70 -7.45 -4.07
C HIS A 86 1.64 -7.39 -2.85
N ALA A 87 1.42 -6.38 -2.00
CA ALA A 87 2.11 -6.26 -0.73
C ALA A 87 1.23 -5.58 0.33
N ASN A 88 1.44 -5.97 1.57
CA ASN A 88 0.94 -5.25 2.74
C ASN A 88 2.05 -4.37 3.28
N ILE A 89 1.71 -3.13 3.65
CA ILE A 89 2.64 -2.20 4.27
C ILE A 89 2.08 -1.81 5.64
N ARG A 90 2.92 -1.94 6.67
CA ARG A 90 2.63 -1.50 8.03
C ARG A 90 3.67 -0.49 8.49
N LEU A 91 3.17 0.65 8.96
CA LEU A 91 3.97 1.74 9.49
C LEU A 91 3.83 1.80 11.01
N THR A 92 4.97 1.94 11.69
CA THR A 92 5.08 2.02 13.15
C THR A 92 6.17 3.02 13.55
N GLY A 93 6.10 3.53 14.78
CA GLY A 93 7.16 4.36 15.38
C GLY A 93 7.65 5.50 14.47
N TYR A 94 8.96 5.52 14.18
CA TYR A 94 9.58 6.56 13.36
C TYR A 94 8.90 6.79 12.00
N ALA A 95 8.35 5.76 11.35
CA ALA A 95 7.68 5.93 10.07
C ALA A 95 6.37 6.75 10.16
N LEU A 96 5.71 6.73 11.32
CA LEU A 96 4.49 7.50 11.57
C LEU A 96 4.77 8.97 11.91
N GLU A 97 5.95 9.25 12.47
CA GLU A 97 6.34 10.59 12.94
C GLU A 97 7.25 11.33 11.95
N ARG A 98 7.86 10.61 11.00
CA ARG A 98 8.76 11.22 10.02
C ARG A 98 8.00 12.22 9.16
N LEU A 99 8.43 13.46 9.23
CA LEU A 99 7.87 14.55 8.45
C LEU A 99 8.33 14.50 6.99
N ASP A 100 7.45 14.97 6.12
CA ASP A 100 7.76 15.44 4.78
C ASP A 100 8.40 16.83 4.86
N ASP A 101 9.49 17.01 4.12
CA ASP A 101 10.30 18.23 4.16
C ASP A 101 9.60 19.46 3.57
N LEU A 102 8.56 19.28 2.75
CA LEU A 102 7.86 20.37 2.06
C LEU A 102 6.57 20.79 2.79
N TYR A 103 5.85 19.82 3.35
CA TYR A 103 4.50 20.05 3.89
C TYR A 103 4.43 20.05 5.42
N GLU A 104 5.57 19.87 6.12
CA GLU A 104 5.67 19.84 7.59
C GLU A 104 4.66 18.88 8.25
N ARG A 105 4.30 17.81 7.55
CA ARG A 105 3.34 16.79 7.99
C ARG A 105 3.93 15.40 7.86
N PRO A 106 3.41 14.36 8.54
CA PRO A 106 3.93 13.01 8.39
C PRO A 106 3.96 12.55 6.93
N LEU A 107 5.10 12.04 6.44
CA LEU A 107 5.28 11.72 5.02
C LEU A 107 4.24 10.72 4.52
N TRP A 108 3.88 9.74 5.35
CA TRP A 108 2.88 8.74 4.97
C TRP A 108 1.51 9.39 4.67
N GLU A 109 1.14 10.45 5.39
CA GLU A 109 -0.07 11.20 5.11
C GLU A 109 0.04 11.93 3.77
N THR A 110 1.17 12.60 3.52
CA THR A 110 1.44 13.29 2.24
C THR A 110 1.30 12.34 1.06
N VAL A 111 1.89 11.15 1.14
CA VAL A 111 1.85 10.14 0.07
C VAL A 111 0.42 9.67 -0.17
N LEU A 112 -0.31 9.30 0.89
CA LEU A 112 -1.69 8.83 0.76
C LEU A 112 -2.62 9.92 0.24
N LEU A 113 -2.47 11.16 0.71
CA LEU A 113 -3.24 12.30 0.20
C LEU A 113 -2.93 12.60 -1.26
N THR A 114 -1.65 12.56 -1.65
CA THR A 114 -1.25 12.75 -3.04
C THR A 114 -1.91 11.70 -3.93
N ALA A 115 -1.94 10.45 -3.49
CA ALA A 115 -2.64 9.40 -4.20
C ALA A 115 -4.14 9.70 -4.31
N MET A 116 -4.83 10.02 -3.22
CA MET A 116 -6.28 10.27 -3.26
C MET A 116 -6.68 11.51 -4.06
N LEU A 117 -5.83 12.54 -4.11
CA LEU A 117 -6.13 13.83 -4.75
C LEU A 117 -5.69 13.89 -6.22
N SER A 118 -4.60 13.22 -6.59
CA SER A 118 -4.04 13.27 -7.94
C SER A 118 -3.94 11.92 -8.64
N GLY A 119 -4.21 10.83 -7.92
CA GLY A 119 -4.19 9.49 -8.46
C GLY A 119 -5.31 9.27 -9.46
N SER A 120 -5.12 8.24 -10.27
CA SER A 120 -6.13 7.78 -11.24
C SER A 120 -6.85 6.56 -10.71
N THR A 121 -8.11 6.37 -11.11
CA THR A 121 -8.83 5.13 -10.81
C THR A 121 -8.10 3.95 -11.43
N ASP A 122 -7.88 2.89 -10.65
CA ASP A 122 -7.28 1.67 -11.19
C ASP A 122 -8.32 0.87 -11.99
N THR A 123 -7.85 0.16 -13.03
CA THR A 123 -8.68 -0.82 -13.72
C THR A 123 -9.00 -1.95 -12.75
N GLN A 124 -10.26 -2.05 -12.35
CA GLN A 124 -10.73 -3.05 -11.39
C GLN A 124 -10.54 -4.47 -11.94
N ILE A 125 -9.96 -5.38 -11.14
CA ILE A 125 -9.90 -6.82 -11.45
C ILE A 125 -11.28 -7.46 -11.25
N ASN A 126 -12.01 -6.99 -10.22
CA ASN A 126 -13.36 -7.41 -9.93
C ASN A 126 -14.21 -6.20 -9.52
N SER A 127 -15.53 -6.30 -9.70
CA SER A 127 -16.47 -5.19 -9.47
C SER A 127 -16.59 -4.74 -8.02
N SER A 128 -16.00 -5.48 -7.07
CA SER A 128 -16.02 -5.15 -5.65
C SER A 128 -14.76 -4.43 -5.17
N GLU A 129 -13.68 -4.40 -5.96
CA GLU A 129 -12.40 -3.87 -5.50
C GLU A 129 -12.20 -2.42 -5.98
N HIS A 130 -11.81 -1.54 -5.06
CA HIS A 130 -11.55 -0.14 -5.34
C HIS A 130 -10.08 0.17 -5.11
N GLY A 131 -9.44 0.77 -6.12
CA GLY A 131 -8.04 1.13 -6.06
C GLY A 131 -7.78 2.50 -6.66
N VAL A 132 -6.84 3.23 -6.05
CA VAL A 132 -6.33 4.51 -6.56
C VAL A 132 -4.87 4.33 -6.89
N ARG A 133 -4.53 4.58 -8.16
CA ARG A 133 -3.20 4.46 -8.72
C ARG A 133 -2.44 5.77 -8.56
N LEU A 134 -1.28 5.68 -7.91
CA LEU A 134 -0.25 6.72 -7.89
C LEU A 134 1.04 6.12 -8.45
N SER A 135 1.51 6.64 -9.59
CA SER A 135 2.59 5.99 -10.37
C SER A 135 2.17 4.58 -10.84
N ASP A 136 3.00 3.56 -10.65
CA ASP A 136 2.72 2.17 -11.00
C ASP A 136 2.11 1.37 -9.83
N THR A 137 1.94 2.02 -8.67
CA THR A 137 1.40 1.42 -7.45
C THR A 137 -0.03 1.87 -7.22
N VAL A 138 -0.88 0.90 -6.94
CA VAL A 138 -2.30 1.09 -6.63
C VAL A 138 -2.47 0.87 -5.14
N LEU A 139 -2.95 1.90 -4.44
CA LEU A 139 -3.49 1.74 -3.09
C LEU A 139 -4.86 1.10 -3.21
N ILE A 140 -5.08 0.00 -2.48
CA ILE A 140 -6.32 -0.74 -2.51
C ILE A 140 -7.13 -0.40 -1.26
N ASP A 141 -8.41 -0.10 -1.42
CA ASP A 141 -9.32 0.09 -0.30
C ASP A 141 -9.38 -1.21 0.52
N PRO A 142 -8.92 -1.18 1.79
CA PRO A 142 -8.92 -2.36 2.67
C PRO A 142 -10.31 -2.97 2.90
N ALA A 143 -11.39 -2.19 2.76
CA ALA A 143 -12.76 -2.68 2.90
C ALA A 143 -13.21 -3.51 1.68
N SER A 144 -12.58 -3.28 0.52
CA SER A 144 -12.96 -3.80 -0.79
C SER A 144 -12.20 -5.07 -1.20
N PHE A 145 -11.14 -5.45 -0.46
CA PHE A 145 -10.20 -6.51 -0.86
C PHE A 145 -10.22 -7.75 0.04
N THR A 146 -10.07 -8.93 -0.59
CA THR A 146 -9.90 -10.25 0.03
C THR A 146 -8.89 -11.04 -0.83
N PRO A 147 -7.86 -11.69 -0.27
CA PRO A 147 -7.67 -12.08 1.13
C PRO A 147 -7.18 -10.94 2.05
N ARG A 148 -7.80 -10.84 3.22
CA ARG A 148 -7.49 -9.83 4.25
C ARG A 148 -6.23 -10.20 5.03
N ARG A 149 -5.38 -9.21 5.32
CA ARG A 149 -4.35 -9.16 6.39
C ARG A 149 -3.55 -10.44 6.64
N VAL A 150 -2.26 -10.44 6.26
CA VAL A 150 -1.31 -11.48 6.75
C VAL A 150 -0.98 -11.29 8.25
N TRP A 151 -1.17 -10.09 8.79
CA TRP A 151 -0.94 -9.80 10.20
C TRP A 151 -2.27 -9.81 10.97
N ALA A 152 -2.74 -11.00 11.33
CA ALA A 152 -3.78 -11.22 12.32
C ALA A 152 -3.16 -11.40 13.71
#